data_AF-Q44526-F1
#
_entry.id   AF-Q44526-F1
#
_cell.length_a   1.000
_cell.length_b   1.000
_cell.length_c   1.000
_cell.angle_alpha   90.00
_cell.angle_beta   90.00
_cell.angle_gamma   90.00
#
_symmetry.space_group_name_H-M   'P 1'
#
loop_
_entity.id
_entity.type
_entity.pdbx_description
1 polymer ?
#
loop_
_entity_poly.entity_id
_entity_poly.type
_entity_poly.pdbx_seq_one_letter_code
_entity_poly.pdbx_strand_id
1 'polypeptide(L)' 'KPDLIASGIKEKYVFQKMGVPFRQMHSWDYSGPYHGYDGFAIFARDMDLALNSPTWSLIGAPWKK' A
#
# COMPACT_ATOMS: atom_id res chain seq x y z
N LYS A 1 12.69 0.89 -9.68
CA LYS A 1 12.13 0.72 -8.32
C LYS A 1 10.69 1.22 -8.39
N PRO A 2 9.68 0.38 -8.18
CA PRO A 2 8.28 0.81 -8.23
C PRO A 2 7.91 1.61 -6.97
N ASP A 3 7.01 2.58 -7.11
CA ASP A 3 6.50 3.40 -6.00
C ASP A 3 5.34 2.73 -5.24
N LEU A 4 4.66 1.79 -5.88
CA LEU A 4 3.59 0.98 -5.30
C LEU A 4 3.60 -0.41 -5.96
N ILE A 5 3.39 -1.45 -5.17
CA ILE A 5 3.12 -2.80 -5.67
C ILE A 5 1.70 -3.20 -5.32
N ALA A 6 1.02 -3.82 -6.28
CA ALA A 6 -0.38 -4.19 -6.17
C ALA A 6 -0.54 -5.67 -6.57
N SER A 7 -0.86 -6.54 -5.61
CA SER A 7 -0.93 -8.00 -5.82
C SER A 7 -1.81 -8.68 -4.74
N GLY A 8 -1.57 -9.93 -4.38
CA GLY A 8 -2.32 -10.69 -3.37
C GLY A 8 -1.67 -10.73 -1.99
N ILE A 9 -2.34 -11.44 -1.07
CA ILE A 9 -1.89 -11.58 0.33
C ILE A 9 -0.51 -12.25 0.45
N LYS A 10 -0.19 -13.17 -0.47
CA LYS A 10 1.07 -13.93 -0.45
C LYS A 10 2.26 -13.01 -0.72
N GLU A 11 2.07 -11.98 -1.53
CA GLU A 11 3.11 -11.05 -1.97
C GLU A 11 3.24 -9.84 -1.02
N LYS A 12 2.16 -9.47 -0.30
CA LYS A 12 2.07 -8.26 0.53
C LYS A 12 3.27 -8.04 1.44
N TYR A 13 3.54 -8.99 2.32
CA TYR A 13 4.51 -8.79 3.39
C TYR A 13 5.96 -8.87 2.91
N VAL A 14 6.21 -9.51 1.76
CA VAL A 14 7.54 -9.52 1.14
C VAL A 14 7.94 -8.08 0.81
N PHE A 15 7.09 -7.35 0.10
CA PHE A 15 7.39 -5.99 -0.33
C PHE A 15 7.30 -4.95 0.79
N GLN A 16 6.35 -5.11 1.73
CA GLN A 16 6.29 -4.23 2.91
C GLN A 16 7.56 -4.31 3.76
N LYS A 17 8.15 -5.51 3.94
CA LYS A 17 9.43 -5.67 4.64
C LYS A 17 10.62 -5.07 3.89
N MET A 18 10.51 -4.94 2.56
CA MET A 18 11.48 -4.24 1.73
C MET A 18 11.27 -2.71 1.73
N GLY A 19 10.24 -2.21 2.42
CA GLY A 19 9.93 -0.80 2.49
C GLY A 19 9.22 -0.22 1.27
N VAL A 20 8.58 -1.07 0.48
CA VAL A 20 7.82 -0.64 -0.71
C VAL A 20 6.32 -0.62 -0.36
N PRO A 21 5.61 0.49 -0.62
CA PRO A 21 4.16 0.55 -0.48
C PRO A 21 3.44 -0.60 -1.18
N PHE A 22 2.39 -1.14 -0.55
CA PHE A 22 1.66 -2.29 -1.08
C PHE A 22 0.15 -2.18 -0.87
N ARG A 23 -0.63 -2.59 -1.88
CA ARG A 23 -2.10 -2.78 -1.80
C ARG A 23 -2.53 -4.16 -2.29
N GLN A 24 -3.41 -4.83 -1.55
CA GLN A 24 -4.02 -6.08 -1.98
C GLN A 24 -5.12 -5.81 -3.01
N MET A 25 -4.93 -6.27 -4.24
CA MET A 25 -5.87 -6.11 -5.35
C MET A 25 -6.76 -7.34 -5.58
N HIS A 26 -6.87 -8.23 -4.60
CA HIS A 26 -7.88 -9.29 -4.60
C HIS A 26 -8.93 -9.07 -3.52
N SER A 27 -8.49 -8.63 -2.35
CA SER A 27 -9.31 -8.46 -1.14
C SER A 27 -9.59 -6.98 -0.82
N TRP A 28 -9.08 -6.06 -1.63
CA TRP A 28 -9.08 -4.61 -1.37
C TRP A 28 -8.48 -4.24 -0.01
N ASP A 29 -7.58 -5.08 0.53
CA ASP A 29 -7.15 -5.05 1.94
C ASP A 29 -8.32 -4.78 2.90
N TYR A 30 -9.44 -5.48 2.70
CA TYR A 30 -10.63 -5.39 3.56
C TYR A 30 -11.33 -4.01 3.52
N SER A 31 -11.10 -3.22 2.47
CA SER A 31 -11.80 -1.97 2.14
C SER A 31 -12.88 -2.23 1.07
N GLY A 32 -13.11 -1.25 0.17
CA GLY A 32 -14.03 -1.33 -0.96
C GLY A 32 -15.43 -0.76 -0.67
N PRO A 33 -16.34 -0.79 -1.67
CA PRO A 33 -16.15 -1.32 -3.03
C PRO A 33 -15.23 -0.44 -3.89
N TYR A 34 -14.57 -1.04 -4.90
CA TYR A 34 -13.71 -0.32 -5.85
C TYR A 34 -14.34 -0.10 -7.23
N HIS A 35 -15.46 -0.76 -7.52
CA HIS A 35 -16.14 -0.60 -8.79
C HIS A 35 -17.08 0.62 -8.79
N GLY A 36 -17.24 1.24 -9.96
CA GLY A 36 -18.14 2.36 -10.18
C GLY A 36 -17.60 3.70 -9.69
N TYR A 37 -18.39 4.75 -9.89
CA TYR A 37 -18.00 6.13 -9.56
C TYR A 37 -17.75 6.31 -8.06
N ASP A 38 -18.65 5.80 -7.23
CA ASP A 38 -18.49 5.90 -5.77
C ASP A 38 -17.29 5.08 -5.28
N GLY A 39 -17.04 3.92 -5.89
CA GLY A 39 -15.90 3.06 -5.55
C GLY A 39 -14.55 3.67 -5.93
N PHE A 40 -14.51 4.52 -6.95
CA PHE A 40 -13.28 5.20 -7.35
C PHE A 40 -12.75 6.15 -6.27
N ALA A 41 -13.64 6.82 -5.53
CA ALA A 41 -13.23 7.68 -4.41
C ALA A 41 -12.53 6.88 -3.30
N ILE A 42 -13.04 5.67 -3.00
CA ILE A 42 -12.47 4.76 -2.01
C ILE A 42 -11.13 4.21 -2.51
N PHE A 43 -11.07 3.77 -3.77
CA PHE A 43 -9.83 3.31 -4.40
C PHE A 43 -8.74 4.39 -4.33
N ALA A 44 -9.04 5.62 -4.75
CA ALA A 44 -8.09 6.73 -4.74
C ALA A 44 -7.57 7.04 -3.32
N ARG A 45 -8.48 7.11 -2.34
CA ARG A 45 -8.13 7.30 -0.93
C ARG A 45 -7.19 6.20 -0.43
N ASP A 46 -7.48 4.94 -0.76
CA ASP A 46 -6.71 3.81 -0.26
C ASP A 46 -5.32 3.71 -0.93
N MET A 47 -5.20 4.12 -2.19
CA MET A 47 -3.89 4.24 -2.86
C MET A 47 -3.04 5.33 -2.20
N ASP A 48 -3.63 6.50 -1.92
CA ASP A 48 -2.96 7.61 -1.24
C ASP A 48 -2.45 7.20 0.14
N LEU A 49 -3.30 6.58 0.96
CA LEU A 49 -2.93 6.09 2.29
C LEU A 49 -1.76 5.10 2.24
N ALA A 50 -1.72 4.22 1.25
CA ALA A 50 -0.63 3.26 1.12
C ALA A 50 0.67 3.92 0.66
N LEU A 51 0.60 4.79 -0.35
CA LEU A 51 1.78 5.38 -0.98
C LEU A 51 2.41 6.46 -0.10
N ASN A 52 1.59 7.33 0.50
CA ASN A 52 2.02 8.51 1.24
C ASN A 52 2.09 8.32 2.76
N SER A 53 2.03 7.07 3.25
CA SER A 53 2.13 6.81 4.68
C SER A 53 3.47 7.30 5.26
N PRO A 54 3.48 8.03 6.39
CA PRO A 54 4.72 8.47 7.03
C PRO A 54 5.57 7.30 7.53
N THR A 55 5.02 6.09 7.67
CA THR A 55 5.76 4.91 8.10
C THR A 55 6.95 4.58 7.20
N TRP A 56 6.89 4.92 5.91
CA TRP A 56 7.97 4.63 4.96
C TRP A 56 9.25 5.43 5.25
N SER A 57 9.15 6.63 5.84
CA SER A 57 10.32 7.41 6.27
C SER A 57 10.93 6.90 7.57
N LEU A 58 10.24 6.00 8.30
CA LEU A 58 10.64 5.47 9.61
C LEU A 58 11.31 4.09 9.55
N ILE A 59 11.57 3.55 8.35
CA ILE A 59 12.21 2.23 8.19
C ILE A 59 13.66 2.26 8.66
N GLY A 60 14.38 3.35 8.39
CA GLY A 60 15.77 3.53 8.79
C GLY A 60 15.85 3.83 10.29
N ALA A 61 16.59 3.00 11.03
CA ALA A 61 16.84 3.27 12.44
C ALA A 61 17.77 4.50 12.61
N PRO A 62 17.48 5.43 13.54
CA PRO A 62 18.21 6.70 13.65
C PRO A 62 19.69 6.55 14.03
N TRP A 63 20.08 5.40 14.60
CA TRP A 63 21.46 5.07 14.95
C TRP A 63 22.25 4.39 13.82
N LYS A 64 21.61 4.04 12.71
CA LYS A 64 22.26 3.47 11.52
C LYS A 64 22.36 4.57 10.46
N LYS A 65 23.44 5.36 10.51
CA LYS A 65 23.89 6.18 9.38
C LYS A 65 25.02 5.45 8.65
#